data_AF-A0A3M5GR46-F1
#
_entry.id   AF-A0A3M5GR46-F1
#
_cell.length_a   1.000
_cell.length_b   1.000
_cell.length_c   1.000
_cell.angle_alpha   90.00
_cell.angle_beta   90.00
_cell.angle_gamma   90.00
#
_symmetry.space_group_name_H-M   'P 1'
#
loop_
_entity.id
_entity.type
_entity.pdbx_description
1 polymer ?
#
loop_
_entity_poly.entity_id
_entity_poly.type
_entity_poly.pdbx_seq_one_letter_code
_entity_poly.pdbx_strand_id
1 'polypeptide(L)' 'MTVTHLPQVAAQGHQHLFVHKVRDNDATRTAVSKLSKTERIEEVARMLGGIDLTKESLAHAKKMVVTAKS' A
#
# COMPACT_ATOMS: atom_id res chain seq x y z
N MET A 1 0.63 0.01 -16.28
CA MET A 1 0.66 0.79 -15.03
C MET A 1 -0.78 1.06 -14.63
N THR A 2 -1.16 0.81 -13.38
CA THR A 2 -2.56 0.89 -12.91
C THR A 2 -2.63 1.66 -11.59
N VAL A 3 -3.63 2.53 -11.44
CA VAL A 3 -3.99 3.18 -10.17
C VAL A 3 -5.19 2.46 -9.60
N THR A 4 -5.14 2.06 -8.33
CA THR A 4 -6.20 1.27 -7.71
C THR A 4 -6.32 1.55 -6.22
N HIS A 5 -7.54 1.41 -5.70
CA HIS A 5 -7.82 1.38 -4.26
C HIS A 5 -8.09 -0.05 -3.76
N LEU A 6 -8.06 -1.06 -4.65
CA LEU A 6 -8.33 -2.44 -4.30
C LEU A 6 -7.04 -3.14 -3.83
N PRO A 7 -7.00 -3.69 -2.60
CA PRO A 7 -5.80 -4.31 -2.05
C PRO A 7 -5.35 -5.53 -2.87
N GLN A 8 -6.29 -6.27 -3.48
CA GLN A 8 -5.98 -7.43 -4.32
C GLN A 8 -5.16 -7.02 -5.54
N VAL A 9 -5.56 -5.94 -6.22
CA VAL A 9 -4.85 -5.43 -7.40
C VAL A 9 -3.50 -4.85 -7.01
N ALA A 10 -3.44 -4.07 -5.93
CA ALA A 10 -2.18 -3.50 -5.42
C ALA A 10 -1.17 -4.58 -4.97
N ALA A 11 -1.67 -5.70 -4.42
CA ALA A 11 -0.83 -6.83 -4.04
C ALA A 11 -0.20 -7.57 -5.23
N GLN A 12 -0.78 -7.53 -6.44
CA GLN A 12 -0.24 -8.21 -7.62
C GLN A 12 0.86 -7.43 -8.37
N GLY A 13 1.05 -6.13 -8.09
CA GLY A 13 2.04 -5.33 -8.80
C GLY A 13 3.49 -5.78 -8.55
N HIS A 14 4.37 -5.71 -9.57
CA HIS A 14 5.81 -5.92 -9.36
C HIS A 14 6.45 -4.81 -8.51
N GLN A 15 5.94 -3.58 -8.67
CA GLN A 15 6.32 -2.40 -7.90
C GLN A 15 5.05 -1.77 -7.31
N HIS A 16 5.15 -1.25 -6.09
CA HIS A 16 4.05 -0.53 -5.45
C HIS A 16 4.51 0.91 -5.19
N LEU A 17 3.87 1.85 -5.89
CA LEU A 17 4.06 3.29 -5.72
C LEU A 17 2.93 3.84 -4.87
N PHE A 18 3.29 4.56 -3.81
CA PHE A 18 2.35 5.17 -2.89
C PHE A 18 2.23 6.67 -3.16
N VAL A 19 1.02 7.08 -3.52
CA VAL A 19 0.69 8.49 -3.80
C VAL A 19 0.13 9.11 -2.52
N HIS A 20 0.75 10.19 -2.05
CA HIS A 20 0.34 10.88 -0.82
C HIS A 20 0.45 12.39 -0.97
N LYS A 21 -0.18 13.11 -0.05
CA LYS A 21 -0.09 14.57 0.02
C LYS A 21 1.00 14.96 1.01
N VAL A 22 1.87 15.87 0.60
CA VAL A 22 2.83 16.54 1.46
C VAL A 22 2.38 17.98 1.59
N ARG A 23 2.29 18.48 2.82
CA ARG A 23 1.94 19.87 3.11
C ARG A 23 3.20 20.60 3.58
N ASP A 24 3.57 21.64 2.85
CA ASP A 24 4.51 22.66 3.31
C ASP A 24 3.71 23.90 3.76
N ASN A 25 4.40 24.91 4.31
CA ASN A 25 3.73 26.09 4.89
C ASN A 25 2.89 26.87 3.88
N ASP A 26 3.19 26.78 2.58
CA ASP A 26 2.59 27.60 1.53
C ASP A 26 1.68 26.79 0.57
N ALA A 27 1.82 25.46 0.51
CA ALA A 27 1.10 24.63 -0.44
C ALA A 27 0.94 23.16 0.00
N THR A 28 -0.10 22.51 -0.55
CA THR A 28 -0.23 21.05 -0.53
C THR A 28 0.18 20.51 -1.89
N ARG A 29 1.16 19.61 -1.91
CA ARG A 29 1.69 18.97 -3.12
C ARG A 29 1.43 17.47 -3.08
N THR A 30 1.25 16.86 -4.25
CA THR A 30 1.18 15.41 -4.39
C THR A 30 2.59 14.86 -4.58
N ALA A 31 2.94 13.85 -3.79
CA ALA A 31 4.21 13.14 -3.87
C ALA A 31 3.99 11.65 -4.13
N VAL A 32 5.00 11.00 -4.71
CA VAL A 32 4.99 9.56 -4.98
C VAL A 32 6.24 8.94 -4.38
N SER A 33 6.04 7.91 -3.56
CA SER A 33 7.13 7.15 -2.93
C SER A 33 7.07 5.69 -3.36
N LYS A 34 8.22 5.06 -3.57
CA LYS A 34 8.29 3.61 -3.77
C LYS A 34 8.25 2.93 -2.41
N LEU A 35 7.37 1.95 -2.24
CA LEU A 35 7.28 1.19 -1.00
C LEU A 35 8.29 0.03 -0.99
N SER A 36 8.95 -0.16 0.15
CA SER A 36 9.67 -1.38 0.48
C SER A 36 8.70 -2.55 0.63
N LYS A 37 9.25 -3.76 0.79
CA LYS A 37 8.42 -4.96 0.98
C LYS A 37 7.56 -4.89 2.24
N THR A 38 8.09 -4.32 3.33
CA THR A 38 7.37 -4.19 4.60
C THR A 38 6.28 -3.13 4.51
N GLU A 39 6.63 -1.92 4.04
CA GLU A 39 5.66 -0.83 3.86
C GLU A 39 4.54 -1.23 2.89
N ARG A 40 4.86 -2.05 1.88
CA ARG A 40 3.86 -2.61 0.96
C ARG A 40 2.86 -3.53 1.67
N ILE A 41 3.30 -4.34 2.63
CA ILE A 41 2.41 -5.20 3.42
C ILE A 41 1.52 -4.34 4.31
N GLU A 42 2.08 -3.33 4.95
CA GLU A 42 1.35 -2.39 5.80
C GLU A 42 0.29 -1.62 5.00
N GLU A 43 0.64 -1.13 3.82
CA GLU A 43 -0.30 -0.40 2.97
C GLU A 43 -1.43 -1.31 2.46
N VAL A 44 -1.12 -2.54 2.04
CA VAL A 44 -2.15 -3.52 1.67
C VAL A 44 -3.03 -3.89 2.88
N ALA A 45 -2.46 -4.00 4.08
CA ALA A 45 -3.22 -4.23 5.30
C ALA A 45 -4.14 -3.05 5.65
N ARG A 46 -3.65 -1.81 5.47
CA ARG A 46 -4.43 -0.58 5.63
C ARG A 46 -5.58 -0.52 4.61
N MET A 47 -5.33 -0.93 3.37
CA MET A 47 -6.37 -1.03 2.34
C MET A 47 -7.42 -2.11 2.65
N LEU A 48 -7.07 -3.18 3.39
CA LEU A 48 -7.97 -4.25 3.79
C LEU A 48 -8.80 -3.92 5.05
N GLY A 49 -8.14 -3.40 6.10
CA GLY A 49 -8.71 -3.20 7.43
C GLY A 49 -9.04 -1.74 7.76
N GLY A 50 -8.72 -0.79 6.89
CA GLY A 50 -8.86 0.63 7.15
C GLY A 50 -7.73 1.18 8.02
N ILE A 51 -8.06 2.10 8.94
CA ILE A 51 -7.08 2.79 9.79
C ILE A 51 -6.55 1.85 10.88
N ASP A 52 -7.35 0.87 11.31
CA ASP A 52 -6.97 -0.08 12.35
C ASP A 52 -6.22 -1.28 11.76
N LEU A 53 -4.88 -1.22 11.85
CA LEU A 53 -4.00 -2.32 11.49
C LEU A 53 -4.07 -3.43 12.54
N THR A 54 -4.99 -4.36 12.35
CA THR A 54 -5.08 -5.57 13.18
C THR A 54 -4.04 -6.62 12.77
N LYS A 55 -3.75 -7.57 13.68
CA LYS A 55 -2.83 -8.68 13.40
C LYS A 55 -3.34 -9.54 12.24
N GLU A 56 -4.66 -9.70 12.15
CA GLU A 56 -5.34 -10.47 11.11
C GLU A 56 -5.20 -9.79 9.74
N SER A 57 -5.40 -8.47 9.67
CA SER A 57 -5.21 -7.68 8.44
C SER A 57 -3.78 -7.73 7.94
N LEU A 58 -2.79 -7.61 8.83
CA LEU A 58 -1.36 -7.74 8.50
C LEU A 58 -1.02 -9.16 8.01
N ALA A 59 -1.53 -10.19 8.68
CA ALA A 59 -1.31 -11.58 8.28
C ALA A 59 -1.91 -11.86 6.90
N HIS A 60 -3.11 -11.34 6.62
CA HIS A 60 -3.76 -11.49 5.32
C HIS A 60 -2.99 -10.75 4.22
N ALA A 61 -2.64 -9.48 4.44
CA ALA A 61 -1.85 -8.68 3.50
C ALA A 61 -0.50 -9.32 3.17
N LYS A 62 0.19 -9.85 4.18
CA LYS A 62 1.46 -10.57 4.01
C LYS A 62 1.30 -11.76 3.08
N LYS A 63 0.25 -12.58 3.24
CA LYS A 63 -0.04 -13.69 2.34
C LYS A 63 -0.25 -13.19 0.91
N MET A 64 -1.08 -12.16 0.71
CA MET A 64 -1.37 -11.62 -0.62
C MET A 64 -0.11 -11.11 -1.34
N VAL A 65 0.73 -10.33 -0.67
CA VAL A 65 1.95 -9.74 -1.25
C VAL A 65 3.03 -10.81 -1.52
N VAL A 66 3.09 -11.86 -0.71
CA VAL A 66 4.05 -12.95 -0.91
C VAL A 66 3.61 -13.88 -2.05
N THR A 67 2.32 -14.24 -2.12
CA THR A 67 1.79 -15.12 -3.17
C THR A 67 1.79 -14.48 -4.56
N ALA A 68 1.62 -13.16 -4.63
CA ALA A 68 1.72 -12.36 -5.85
C ALA A 68 3.09 -12.40 -6.57
N LYS A 69 4.11 -13.04 -5.99
CA LYS A 69 5.43 -13.22 -6.62
C LYS A 69 5.53 -14.45 -7.54
N SER A 70 4.41 -14.95 -8.07
CA SER A 70 4.39 -16.11 -8.97
C SER A 70 4.31 -15.69 -10.42
#